data_AF-A0A540V7F2-F1
#
_entry.id   AF-A0A540V7F2-F1
#
_cell.length_a   1.000
_cell.length_b   1.000
_cell.length_c   1.000
_cell.angle_alpha   90.00
_cell.angle_beta   90.00
_cell.angle_gamma   90.00
#
_symmetry.space_group_name_H-M   'P 1'
#
loop_
_entity.id
_entity.type
_entity.pdbx_description
1 polymer ?
#
loop_
_entity_poly.entity_id
_entity_poly.type
_entity_poly.pdbx_seq_one_letter_code
_entity_poly.pdbx_strand_id
1 'polypeptide(L)'
;MKYESQKVAYWYILAAMALFGIQVLGGLLAGWVYVSPNFLAEILPFNIIRMIHTNALIVWLLLGFFGAAYFLVPEESEREIWSPKLAYLQLIILVVGTLGAVGSYLMGIHGGREFLEQPLWVKFGILVAALIF
;
A
#
# COMPACT_ATOMS: atom_id res chain seq x y z
N MET A 1 -20.19 12.77 10.70
CA MET A 1 -20.25 12.46 9.26
C MET A 1 -21.65 12.79 8.80
N LYS A 2 -21.76 13.49 7.67
CA LYS A 2 -23.05 13.86 7.06
C LYS A 2 -23.68 12.65 6.35
N TYR A 3 -22.83 11.75 5.85
CA TYR A 3 -23.22 10.51 5.17
C TYR A 3 -22.60 9.30 5.86
N GLU A 4 -23.35 8.21 6.00
CA GLU A 4 -22.92 7.02 6.73
C GLU A 4 -21.78 6.29 6.02
N SER A 5 -21.73 6.34 4.68
CA SER A 5 -20.67 5.71 3.88
C SER A 5 -19.30 6.37 4.03
N GLN A 6 -19.20 7.60 4.56
CA GLN A 6 -17.91 8.24 4.87
C GLN A 6 -17.08 7.40 5.86
N LYS A 7 -17.71 6.52 6.65
CA LYS A 7 -17.05 5.58 7.58
C LYS A 7 -16.03 4.67 6.90
N VAL A 8 -16.19 4.38 5.60
CA VAL A 8 -15.26 3.50 4.88
C VAL A 8 -13.86 4.13 4.82
N ALA A 9 -13.77 5.46 4.74
CA ALA A 9 -12.50 6.18 4.69
C ALA A 9 -11.59 5.87 5.88
N TYR A 10 -12.17 5.65 7.07
CA TYR A 10 -11.40 5.31 8.28
C TYR A 10 -10.48 4.11 8.06
N TRP A 11 -10.98 3.04 7.42
CA TRP A 11 -10.22 1.81 7.20
C TRP A 11 -9.09 1.98 6.19
N TYR A 12 -9.32 2.81 5.16
CA TYR A 12 -8.28 3.19 4.20
C TYR A 12 -7.17 3.98 4.88
N ILE A 13 -7.52 4.99 5.69
CA ILE A 13 -6.54 5.80 6.41
C ILE A 13 -5.79 4.96 7.45
N LEU A 14 -6.47 4.06 8.18
CA LEU A 14 -5.83 3.16 9.13
C LEU A 14 -4.79 2.26 8.44
N ALA A 15 -5.14 1.65 7.31
CA ALA A 15 -4.21 0.84 6.53
C ALA A 15 -3.05 1.68 5.98
N ALA A 16 -3.33 2.88 5.46
CA ALA A 16 -2.30 3.80 4.99
C ALA A 16 -1.31 4.17 6.09
N MET A 17 -1.79 4.51 7.29
CA MET A 17 -0.92 4.86 8.43
C MET A 17 -0.08 3.67 8.90
N ALA A 18 -0.64 2.46 8.88
CA ALA A 18 0.13 1.25 9.18
C ALA A 18 1.28 1.02 8.17
N LEU A 19 0.98 1.14 6.86
CA LEU A 19 2.01 1.04 5.82
C LEU A 19 3.03 2.18 5.89
N PHE A 20 2.61 3.39 6.25
CA PHE A 20 3.51 4.52 6.46
C PHE A 20 4.52 4.22 7.57
N GLY A 21 4.07 3.63 8.69
CA GLY A 21 4.98 3.14 9.74
C GLY A 21 6.02 2.15 9.20
N ILE A 22 5.59 1.16 8.40
CA ILE A 22 6.49 0.20 7.74
C ILE A 22 7.48 0.91 6.81
N GLN A 23 7.02 1.87 6.02
CA GLN A 23 7.85 2.62 5.09
C GLN A 23 8.96 3.40 5.81
N VAL A 24 8.63 4.10 6.90
CA VAL A 24 9.62 4.84 7.70
C VAL A 24 10.63 3.89 8.34
N LEU A 25 10.18 2.76 8.89
CA LEU A 25 11.08 1.74 9.46
C LEU A 25 12.02 1.14 8.41
N GLY A 26 11.52 0.86 7.20
CA GLY A 26 12.35 0.41 6.08
C GLY A 26 13.39 1.46 5.65
N GLY A 27 13.04 2.75 5.71
CA GLY A 27 13.95 3.85 5.41
C GLY A 27 15.06 4.00 6.46
N LEU A 28 14.69 3.92 7.74
CA LEU A 28 15.64 3.90 8.87
C LEU A 28 16.61 2.71 8.75
N LEU A 29 16.08 1.52 8.43
CA LEU A 29 16.88 0.33 8.24
C LEU A 29 17.85 0.47 7.06
N ALA A 30 17.39 0.98 5.92
CA ALA A 30 18.27 1.27 4.78
C ALA A 30 19.38 2.25 5.16
N GLY A 31 19.03 3.35 5.86
CA GLY A 31 20.00 4.33 6.37
C GLY A 31 21.05 3.72 7.30
N TRP A 32 20.66 2.77 8.16
CA TRP A 32 21.60 2.03 9.00
C TRP A 32 22.54 1.15 8.19
N VAL A 33 22.04 0.44 7.18
CA VAL A 33 22.87 -0.39 6.30
C VAL A 33 23.93 0.45 5.55
N TYR A 34 23.65 1.72 5.24
CA TYR A 34 24.67 2.61 4.66
C TYR A 34 25.90 2.82 5.55
N VAL A 35 25.73 2.85 6.88
CA VAL A 35 26.84 3.01 7.84
C VAL A 35 27.36 1.68 8.40
N SER A 36 26.61 0.59 8.21
CA SER A 36 26.98 -0.77 8.60
C SER A 36 26.62 -1.79 7.49
N PRO A 37 27.41 -1.89 6.41
CA PRO A 37 27.02 -2.60 5.18
C PRO A 37 26.79 -4.11 5.32
N ASN A 38 27.43 -4.75 6.31
CA ASN A 38 27.29 -6.19 6.54
C ASN A 38 26.06 -6.54 7.41
N PHE A 39 25.37 -5.54 7.97
CA PHE A 39 24.18 -5.77 8.78
C PHE A 39 23.05 -6.37 7.95
N LEU A 40 22.61 -7.59 8.30
CA LEU A 40 21.55 -8.35 7.62
C LEU A 40 21.80 -8.69 6.14
N ALA A 41 23.02 -8.52 5.63
CA ALA A 41 23.32 -8.65 4.19
C ALA A 41 22.88 -9.99 3.56
N GLU A 42 22.91 -11.08 4.32
CA GLU A 42 22.53 -12.42 3.84
C GLU A 42 21.03 -12.74 3.96
N ILE A 43 20.32 -12.07 4.88
CA ILE A 43 18.92 -12.39 5.22
C ILE A 43 17.96 -11.37 4.60
N LEU A 44 18.35 -10.08 4.64
CA LEU A 44 17.55 -8.98 4.14
C LEU A 44 18.46 -7.97 3.42
N PRO A 45 18.93 -8.28 2.21
CA PRO A 45 19.86 -7.43 1.49
C PRO A 45 19.25 -6.07 1.14
N PHE A 46 20.13 -5.07 0.94
CA PHE A 46 19.76 -3.67 0.79
C PHE A 46 18.71 -3.41 -0.30
N ASN A 47 18.79 -4.11 -1.44
CA ASN A 47 17.82 -4.00 -2.52
C ASN A 47 16.41 -4.43 -2.09
N ILE A 48 16.27 -5.46 -1.25
CA ILE A 48 14.98 -5.89 -0.70
C ILE A 48 14.42 -4.82 0.24
N ILE A 49 15.26 -4.30 1.15
CA ILE A 49 14.88 -3.21 2.07
C ILE A 49 14.37 -2.01 1.28
N ARG A 50 15.10 -1.61 0.24
CA ARG A 50 14.75 -0.51 -0.65
C ARG A 50 13.42 -0.75 -1.34
N MET A 51 13.18 -1.93 -1.91
CA MET A 51 11.90 -2.26 -2.56
C MET A 51 10.72 -2.22 -1.58
N ILE A 52 10.90 -2.70 -0.34
CA ILE A 52 9.86 -2.60 0.70
C ILE A 52 9.57 -1.12 1.00
N HIS A 53 10.61 -0.31 1.19
CA HIS A 53 10.48 1.12 1.48
C HIS A 53 9.75 1.88 0.35
N THR A 54 10.19 1.73 -0.90
CA THR A 54 9.65 2.51 -2.03
C THR A 54 8.26 2.04 -2.46
N ASN A 55 7.97 0.73 -2.42
CA ASN A 55 6.63 0.25 -2.77
C ASN A 55 5.62 0.50 -1.65
N ALA A 56 6.02 0.40 -0.37
CA ALA A 56 5.16 0.83 0.72
C ALA A 56 4.80 2.31 0.60
N LEU A 57 5.75 3.18 0.21
CA LEU A 57 5.50 4.60 -0.09
C LEU A 57 4.36 4.79 -1.09
N ILE A 58 4.44 4.12 -2.24
CA ILE A 58 3.43 4.24 -3.29
C ILE A 58 2.07 3.76 -2.79
N VAL A 59 2.02 2.58 -2.18
CA VAL A 59 0.73 1.98 -1.80
C VAL A 59 0.06 2.74 -0.66
N TRP A 60 0.79 3.22 0.34
CA TRP A 60 0.17 3.99 1.42
C TRP A 60 -0.37 5.33 0.93
N LEU A 61 0.32 6.00 -0.01
CA LEU A 61 -0.17 7.22 -0.64
C LEU A 61 -1.46 6.96 -1.43
N LEU A 62 -1.52 5.87 -2.22
CA LEU A 62 -2.73 5.48 -2.94
C LEU A 62 -3.89 5.19 -1.98
N LEU A 63 -3.66 4.46 -0.89
CA LEU A 63 -4.66 4.23 0.15
C LEU A 63 -5.13 5.55 0.78
N GLY A 64 -4.21 6.50 1.01
CA GLY A 64 -4.53 7.85 1.46
C GLY A 64 -5.42 8.59 0.48
N PHE A 65 -5.10 8.56 -0.82
CA PHE A 65 -5.92 9.20 -1.87
C PHE A 65 -7.31 8.58 -1.97
N PHE A 66 -7.41 7.24 -1.97
CA PHE A 66 -8.70 6.55 -1.98
C PHE A 66 -9.52 6.83 -0.73
N GLY A 67 -8.89 6.80 0.46
CA GLY A 67 -9.54 7.14 1.72
C GLY A 67 -10.06 8.57 1.73
N ALA A 68 -9.26 9.53 1.27
CA ALA A 68 -9.67 10.93 1.15
C ALA A 68 -10.85 11.10 0.17
N ALA A 69 -10.82 10.43 -0.98
CA ALA A 69 -11.93 10.45 -1.93
C ALA A 69 -13.20 9.85 -1.34
N TYR A 70 -13.12 8.70 -0.64
CA TYR A 70 -14.28 8.10 0.03
C TYR A 70 -14.87 8.95 1.16
N PHE A 71 -14.08 9.88 1.71
CA PHE A 71 -14.56 10.85 2.68
C PHE A 71 -15.21 12.07 2.01
N LEU A 72 -14.53 12.66 1.02
CA LEU A 72 -14.93 13.94 0.40
C LEU A 72 -16.06 13.77 -0.63
N VAL A 73 -16.02 12.73 -1.47
CA VAL A 73 -16.98 12.56 -2.57
C VAL A 73 -18.44 12.51 -2.09
N PRO A 74 -18.81 11.80 -1.00
CA PRO A 74 -20.17 11.84 -0.47
C PRO A 74 -20.62 13.25 -0.07
N GLU A 75 -19.73 14.02 0.51
CA GLU A 75 -20.00 15.36 1.02
C GLU A 75 -20.26 16.33 -0.13
N GLU A 76 -19.39 16.33 -1.13
CA GLU A 76 -19.49 17.20 -2.31
C GLU A 76 -20.61 16.77 -3.28
N SER A 77 -20.91 15.47 -3.34
CA SER A 77 -22.00 14.95 -4.19
C SER A 77 -23.37 15.00 -3.51
N GLU A 78 -23.39 15.41 -2.24
CA GLU A 78 -24.56 15.43 -1.37
C GLU A 78 -25.35 14.11 -1.32
N ARG A 79 -24.66 12.97 -1.43
CA ARG A 79 -25.27 11.63 -1.46
C ARG A 79 -24.33 10.56 -0.93
N GLU A 80 -24.88 9.40 -0.59
CA GLU A 80 -24.08 8.20 -0.28
C GLU A 80 -23.30 7.70 -1.52
N ILE A 81 -22.15 7.07 -1.29
CA ILE A 81 -21.42 6.36 -2.37
C ILE A 81 -22.26 5.22 -2.94
N TRP A 82 -21.99 4.87 -4.20
CA TRP A 82 -22.77 3.85 -4.92
C TRP A 82 -22.77 2.48 -4.24
N SER A 83 -21.62 2.02 -3.72
CA SER A 83 -21.53 0.74 -3.01
C SER A 83 -20.40 0.72 -1.98
N PRO A 84 -20.73 0.76 -0.68
CA PRO A 84 -19.73 0.53 0.39
C PRO A 84 -19.06 -0.85 0.29
N LYS A 85 -19.76 -1.87 -0.23
CA LYS A 85 -19.22 -3.22 -0.41
C LYS A 85 -18.07 -3.24 -1.41
N LEU A 86 -18.18 -2.47 -2.50
CA LEU A 86 -17.09 -2.34 -3.47
C LEU A 86 -15.86 -1.64 -2.85
N ALA A 87 -16.09 -0.60 -2.07
CA ALA A 87 -15.00 0.09 -1.39
C ALA A 87 -14.25 -0.83 -0.41
N TYR A 88 -14.95 -1.71 0.32
CA TYR A 88 -14.28 -2.72 1.16
C TYR A 88 -13.58 -3.80 0.34
N LEU A 89 -14.16 -4.25 -0.77
CA LEU A 89 -13.53 -5.23 -1.66
C LEU A 89 -12.23 -4.68 -2.25
N GLN A 90 -12.23 -3.43 -2.73
CA GLN A 90 -11.02 -2.74 -3.19
C GLN A 90 -9.96 -2.73 -2.09
N LEU A 91 -10.32 -2.36 -0.85
CA LEU A 91 -9.38 -2.31 0.27
C LEU A 91 -8.76 -3.69 0.54
N ILE A 92 -9.56 -4.75 0.55
CA ILE A 92 -9.09 -6.13 0.74
C ILE A 92 -8.11 -6.51 -0.36
N ILE A 93 -8.42 -6.22 -1.63
CA ILE A 93 -7.53 -6.50 -2.76
C ILE A 93 -6.19 -5.77 -2.59
N LEU A 94 -6.21 -4.50 -2.19
CA LEU A 94 -4.99 -3.71 -1.98
C LEU A 94 -4.17 -4.25 -0.79
N VAL A 95 -4.80 -4.60 0.33
CA VAL A 95 -4.11 -5.14 1.51
C VAL A 95 -3.50 -6.51 1.20
N VAL A 96 -4.26 -7.42 0.58
CA VAL A 96 -3.76 -8.74 0.18
C VAL A 96 -2.64 -8.62 -0.84
N GLY A 97 -2.80 -7.74 -1.84
CA GLY A 97 -1.75 -7.44 -2.82
C GLY A 97 -0.48 -6.90 -2.18
N THR A 98 -0.59 -6.01 -1.20
CA THR A 98 0.54 -5.47 -0.44
C THR A 98 1.27 -6.56 0.34
N LEU A 99 0.52 -7.35 1.12
CA LEU A 99 1.10 -8.43 1.92
C LEU A 99 1.79 -9.47 1.04
N GLY A 100 1.18 -9.84 -0.08
CA GLY A 100 1.79 -10.76 -1.02
C GLY A 100 2.97 -10.17 -1.78
N ALA A 101 3.01 -8.87 -2.07
CA ALA A 101 4.20 -8.22 -2.62
C ALA A 101 5.37 -8.31 -1.64
N VAL A 102 5.17 -7.92 -0.38
CA VAL A 102 6.20 -7.99 0.67
C VAL A 102 6.67 -9.43 0.87
N GLY A 103 5.74 -10.40 0.98
CA GLY A 103 6.09 -11.81 1.09
C GLY A 103 6.89 -12.32 -0.12
N SER A 104 6.53 -11.89 -1.33
CA SER A 104 7.26 -12.25 -2.55
C SER A 104 8.67 -11.65 -2.56
N TYR A 105 8.83 -10.39 -2.12
CA TYR A 105 10.15 -9.74 -2.03
C TYR A 105 11.09 -10.48 -1.08
N LEU A 106 10.58 -10.88 0.09
CA LEU A 106 11.35 -11.64 1.08
C LEU A 106 11.77 -13.04 0.58
N MET A 107 11.04 -13.60 -0.39
CA MET A 107 11.35 -14.88 -1.01
C MET A 107 12.15 -14.73 -2.32
N GLY A 108 12.60 -13.52 -2.67
CA GLY A 108 13.33 -13.25 -3.91
C GLY A 108 12.47 -13.31 -5.17
N ILE A 109 11.14 -13.29 -5.04
CA ILE A 109 10.18 -13.31 -6.15
C ILE A 109 9.75 -11.87 -6.44
N HIS A 110 10.47 -11.20 -7.34
CA HIS A 110 10.18 -9.81 -7.70
C HIS A 110 10.61 -9.50 -9.14
N GLY A 111 10.06 -8.41 -9.69
CA GLY A 111 10.54 -7.79 -10.93
C GLY A 111 11.84 -7.01 -10.70
N GLY A 112 12.40 -6.45 -11.78
CA GLY A 112 13.69 -5.75 -11.74
C GLY A 112 13.65 -4.26 -12.08
N ARG A 113 12.46 -3.67 -12.24
CA ARG A 113 12.31 -2.26 -12.61
C ARG A 113 11.87 -1.46 -11.40
N GLU A 114 12.58 -0.36 -11.15
CA GLU A 114 12.33 0.53 -10.02
C GLU A 114 10.85 0.93 -9.91
N PHE A 115 10.29 0.83 -8.70
CA PHE A 115 8.87 1.08 -8.36
C PHE A 115 7.85 0.13 -9.00
N LEU A 116 8.32 -0.85 -9.76
CA LEU A 116 7.53 -1.83 -10.49
C LEU A 116 8.02 -3.26 -10.19
N GLU A 117 8.56 -3.48 -8.99
CA GLU A 117 9.14 -4.76 -8.56
C GLU A 117 8.08 -5.77 -8.12
N GLN A 118 6.85 -5.34 -7.86
CA GLN A 118 5.76 -6.21 -7.47
C GLN A 118 5.46 -7.26 -8.56
N PRO A 119 5.19 -8.53 -8.17
CA PRO A 119 4.79 -9.56 -9.11
C PRO A 119 3.59 -9.16 -9.97
N LEU A 120 3.47 -9.75 -11.15
CA LEU A 120 2.42 -9.40 -12.12
C LEU A 120 1.01 -9.57 -11.55
N TRP A 121 0.79 -10.59 -10.72
CA TRP A 121 -0.49 -10.81 -10.06
C TRP A 121 -0.87 -9.66 -9.10
N VAL A 122 0.10 -9.05 -8.42
CA VAL A 122 -0.13 -7.86 -7.58
C VAL A 122 -0.49 -6.67 -8.44
N LYS A 123 0.19 -6.47 -9.58
CA LYS A 123 -0.13 -5.39 -10.54
C LYS A 123 -1.56 -5.52 -11.06
N PHE A 124 -1.97 -6.74 -11.38
CA PHE A 124 -3.34 -7.01 -11.82
C PHE A 124 -4.35 -6.75 -10.70
N GLY A 125 -4.03 -7.14 -9.47
CA GLY A 125 -4.83 -6.78 -8.29
C GLY A 125 -4.99 -5.27 -8.12
N ILE A 126 -3.91 -4.50 -8.26
CA ILE A 126 -3.95 -3.02 -8.20
C ILE A 126 -4.83 -2.46 -9.34
N LEU A 127 -4.68 -2.97 -10.56
CA LEU A 127 -5.53 -2.57 -11.70
C LEU A 127 -7.02 -2.82 -11.41
N VAL A 128 -7.37 -4.01 -10.93
CA VAL A 128 -8.75 -4.35 -10.58
C VAL A 128 -9.26 -3.45 -9.46
N ALA A 129 -8.47 -3.23 -8.40
CA ALA A 129 -8.82 -2.30 -7.33
C ALA A 129 -9.05 -0.87 -7.83
N ALA A 130 -8.22 -0.39 -8.78
CA ALA A 130 -8.36 0.92 -9.38
C ALA A 130 -9.58 1.05 -10.32
N LEU A 131 -10.06 -0.05 -10.92
CA LEU A 131 -11.29 -0.06 -11.72
C LEU A 131 -12.56 -0.18 -10.87
N ILE A 132 -12.45 -0.75 -9.66
CA ILE A 132 -13.53 -0.79 -8.67
C ILE A 132 -13.77 0.59 -8.07
N PHE A 133 -12.68 1.34 -7.86
CA PHE A 133 -12.67 2.72 -7.38
C PHE A 133 -13.29 3.68 -8.38
#